data_AF-A0A1L8ME06-F1
#
_entry.id   AF-A0A1L8ME06-F1
#
_cell.length_a   1.000
_cell.length_b   1.000
_cell.length_c   1.000
_cell.angle_alpha   90.00
_cell.angle_beta   90.00
_cell.angle_gamma   90.00
#
_symmetry.space_group_name_H-M   'P 1'
#
loop_
_entity.id
_entity.type
_entity.pdbx_description
1 polymer ?
#
loop_
_entity_poly.entity_id
_entity_poly.type
_entity_poly.pdbx_seq_one_letter_code
_entity_poly.pdbx_strand_id
1 'polypeptide(L)'
;MINDFDKHQRSWFKERTLRLGIIILPVALILILLLLILTDFSGIKGKVSGENYIPVIANINAKTASQEVSDGERVEQGDVLFRLFNQNTNLETLVKAEGAGLFYGVNANFDGVEQGQTLGFVKYNQPSNLLHLQLERGQQHLFNIGDNVILSRNEELLEGTITLLLGEREQGSGQKIGIAFAPHAPTIKLLPGTEFEIILPKQLSEVSQRK
;
A
#
# COMPACT_ATOMS: atom_id res chain seq x y z
N MET A 1 -3.58 76.35 -0.44
CA MET A 1 -2.69 75.75 0.58
C MET A 1 -3.20 74.35 0.93
N ILE A 2 -3.04 73.40 0.02
CA ILE A 2 -3.27 71.97 0.24
C ILE A 2 -2.09 71.35 -0.48
N ASN A 3 -0.98 71.02 0.20
CA ASN A 3 0.06 70.20 -0.46
C ASN A 3 1.17 69.63 0.43
N ASP A 4 1.36 70.06 1.68
CA ASP A 4 2.42 69.47 2.52
C ASP A 4 1.94 68.29 3.39
N PHE A 5 0.69 68.31 3.84
CA PHE A 5 0.16 67.26 4.72
C PHE A 5 -0.06 65.93 3.96
N ASP A 6 -0.58 66.00 2.74
CA ASP A 6 -0.83 64.84 1.87
C ASP A 6 0.49 64.22 1.38
N LYS A 7 1.53 65.05 1.18
CA LYS A 7 2.87 64.61 0.77
C LYS A 7 3.60 63.86 1.88
N HIS A 8 3.51 64.35 3.12
CA HIS A 8 4.08 63.65 4.28
C HIS A 8 3.34 62.34 4.60
N GLN A 9 2.00 62.31 4.49
CA GLN A 9 1.24 61.06 4.69
C GLN A 9 1.59 59.99 3.64
N ARG A 10 1.71 60.36 2.36
CA ARG A 10 2.11 59.41 1.29
C ARG A 10 3.54 58.90 1.46
N SER A 11 4.47 59.73 1.93
CA SER A 11 5.85 59.34 2.22
C SER A 11 5.91 58.33 3.38
N TRP A 12 5.21 58.60 4.47
CA TRP A 12 5.16 57.73 5.64
C TRP A 12 4.45 56.40 5.35
N PHE A 13 3.39 56.42 4.54
CA PHE A 13 2.72 55.20 4.09
C PHE A 13 3.61 54.36 3.19
N LYS A 14 4.34 54.98 2.24
CA LYS A 14 5.31 54.28 1.38
C LYS A 14 6.45 53.66 2.17
N GLU A 15 7.00 54.34 3.18
CA GLU A 15 8.06 53.75 4.02
C GLU A 15 7.54 52.59 4.88
N ARG A 16 6.34 52.71 5.45
CA ARG A 16 5.75 51.61 6.23
C ARG A 16 5.42 50.39 5.36
N THR A 17 4.89 50.58 4.16
CA THR A 17 4.61 49.47 3.24
C THR A 17 5.90 48.86 2.69
N LEU A 18 6.96 49.65 2.45
CA LEU A 18 8.28 49.11 2.11
C LEU A 18 8.85 48.26 3.25
N ARG A 19 8.81 48.77 4.50
CA ARG A 19 9.34 48.05 5.67
C ARG A 19 8.54 46.79 5.99
N LEU A 20 7.22 46.82 5.85
CA LEU A 20 6.37 45.64 5.98
C LEU A 20 6.59 44.64 4.84
N GLY A 21 6.76 45.11 3.59
CA GLY A 21 7.10 44.26 2.44
C GLY A 21 8.45 43.55 2.60
N ILE A 22 9.44 44.20 3.21
CA ILE A 22 10.76 43.63 3.51
C ILE A 22 10.68 42.49 4.54
N ILE A 23 9.68 42.48 5.43
CA ILE A 23 9.48 41.41 6.43
C ILE A 23 8.53 40.32 5.90
N ILE A 24 7.48 40.70 5.19
CA ILE A 24 6.48 39.77 4.65
C ILE A 24 7.08 38.90 3.54
N LEU A 25 7.94 39.45 2.67
CA LEU A 25 8.55 38.71 1.57
C LEU A 25 9.42 37.53 2.06
N PRO A 26 10.38 37.69 2.99
CA PRO A 26 11.18 36.56 3.48
C PRO A 26 10.34 35.57 4.31
N VAL A 27 9.34 36.02 5.06
CA VAL A 27 8.46 35.11 5.81
C VAL A 27 7.59 34.27 4.86
N ALA A 28 7.03 34.89 3.82
CA ALA A 28 6.30 34.16 2.78
C ALA A 28 7.22 33.20 2.00
N LEU A 29 8.45 33.61 1.70
CA LEU A 29 9.45 32.76 1.05
C LEU A 29 9.81 31.55 1.92
N ILE A 30 10.02 31.77 3.23
CA ILE A 30 10.27 30.70 4.21
C ILE A 30 9.07 29.76 4.29
N LEU A 31 7.83 30.28 4.34
CA LEU A 31 6.62 29.47 4.35
C LEU A 31 6.44 28.65 3.06
N ILE A 32 6.75 29.23 1.90
CA ILE A 32 6.74 28.53 0.61
C ILE A 32 7.81 27.44 0.57
N LEU A 33 9.03 27.74 1.04
CA LEU A 33 10.10 26.75 1.16
C LEU A 33 9.73 25.63 2.14
N LEU A 34 9.08 25.95 3.26
CA LEU A 34 8.63 24.97 4.23
C LEU A 34 7.53 24.08 3.63
N LEU A 35 6.58 24.67 2.90
CA LEU A 35 5.56 23.95 2.12
C LEU A 35 6.18 23.06 1.05
N LEU A 36 7.24 23.52 0.37
CA LEU A 36 8.00 22.73 -0.62
C LEU A 36 8.81 21.59 0.02
N ILE A 37 9.31 21.76 1.24
CA ILE A 37 10.00 20.70 2.00
C ILE A 37 9.00 19.66 2.55
N LEU A 38 7.78 20.10 2.88
CA LEU A 38 6.70 19.24 3.36
C LEU A 38 5.93 18.54 2.23
N THR A 39 6.09 18.99 0.98
CA THR A 39 5.43 18.35 -0.17
C THR A 39 6.32 17.27 -0.75
N ASP A 40 5.78 16.05 -0.70
CA ASP A 40 6.20 14.87 -1.46
C ASP A 40 7.50 14.16 -1.03
N PHE A 41 7.49 13.63 0.19
CA PHE A 41 7.81 12.21 0.34
C PHE A 41 6.53 11.39 0.19
N SER A 42 5.86 11.49 -0.96
CA SER A 42 4.85 10.51 -1.32
C SER A 42 5.60 9.22 -1.64
N GLY A 43 5.62 8.30 -0.69
CA GLY A 43 6.16 6.98 -0.92
C GLY A 43 5.42 6.30 -2.06
N ILE A 44 6.11 5.33 -2.67
CA ILE A 44 5.64 4.73 -3.90
C ILE A 44 4.50 3.79 -3.56
N LYS A 45 3.36 3.94 -4.22
CA LYS A 45 2.21 3.09 -3.95
C LYS A 45 2.36 1.77 -4.70
N GLY A 46 2.24 0.68 -3.97
CA GLY A 46 2.25 -0.68 -4.51
C GLY A 46 1.07 -1.49 -3.99
N LYS A 47 0.58 -2.43 -4.81
CA LYS A 47 -0.47 -3.38 -4.44
C LYS A 47 0.07 -4.79 -4.38
N VAL A 48 -0.29 -5.54 -3.34
CA VAL A 48 0.08 -6.96 -3.24
C VAL A 48 -0.44 -7.71 -4.46
N SER A 49 0.46 -8.39 -5.18
CA SER A 49 0.10 -9.16 -6.36
C SER A 49 -0.63 -10.45 -5.97
N GLY A 50 -1.64 -10.82 -6.76
CA GLY A 50 -2.44 -12.03 -6.54
C GLY A 50 -1.66 -13.33 -6.75
N GLU A 51 -0.54 -13.30 -7.46
CA GLU A 51 0.26 -14.50 -7.77
C GLU A 51 0.94 -15.16 -6.57
N ASN A 52 1.03 -14.45 -5.44
CA ASN A 52 1.52 -15.06 -4.19
C ASN A 52 0.48 -15.97 -3.52
N TYR A 53 -0.72 -16.07 -4.11
CA TYR A 53 -1.89 -16.71 -3.50
C TYR A 53 -2.61 -17.63 -4.49
N ILE A 54 -3.18 -18.70 -3.95
CA ILE A 54 -4.20 -19.50 -4.62
C ILE A 54 -5.57 -18.96 -4.19
N PRO A 55 -6.42 -18.49 -5.10
CA PRO A 55 -7.77 -18.08 -4.74
C PRO A 55 -8.60 -19.30 -4.34
N VAL A 56 -9.35 -19.18 -3.25
CA VAL A 56 -10.33 -20.18 -2.82
C VAL A 56 -11.68 -19.75 -3.38
N ILE A 57 -12.21 -20.52 -4.32
CA ILE A 57 -13.37 -20.12 -5.12
C ILE A 57 -14.59 -20.97 -4.74
N ALA A 58 -15.75 -20.33 -4.60
CA ALA A 58 -17.02 -21.02 -4.47
C ALA A 58 -17.36 -21.77 -5.76
N ASN A 59 -17.58 -23.09 -5.67
CA ASN A 59 -17.90 -23.92 -6.82
C ASN A 59 -19.41 -23.99 -7.12
N ILE A 60 -20.26 -23.41 -6.27
CA ILE A 60 -21.72 -23.40 -6.40
C ILE A 60 -22.31 -22.09 -5.84
N ASN A 61 -23.54 -21.78 -6.26
CA ASN A 61 -24.38 -20.79 -5.57
C ASN A 61 -24.91 -21.41 -4.27
N ALA A 62 -24.57 -20.83 -3.13
CA ALA A 62 -24.90 -21.39 -1.82
C ALA A 62 -24.85 -20.33 -0.72
N LYS A 63 -25.18 -20.71 0.51
CA LYS A 63 -24.82 -19.94 1.71
C LYS A 63 -23.56 -20.53 2.32
N THR A 64 -22.71 -19.68 2.88
CA THR A 64 -21.59 -20.17 3.70
C THR A 64 -22.15 -20.67 5.02
N ALA A 65 -22.09 -21.98 5.25
CA ALA A 65 -22.55 -22.58 6.51
C ALA A 65 -21.51 -22.36 7.62
N SER A 66 -20.24 -22.55 7.30
CA SER A 66 -19.12 -22.34 8.23
C SER A 66 -17.80 -22.14 7.48
N GLN A 67 -16.90 -21.40 8.14
CA GLN A 67 -15.47 -21.38 7.84
C GLN A 67 -14.81 -22.33 8.85
N GLU A 68 -14.08 -23.33 8.34
CA GLU A 68 -13.52 -24.42 9.17
C GLU A 68 -12.09 -24.11 9.64
N VAL A 69 -11.43 -23.11 9.05
CA VAL A 69 -10.03 -22.77 9.28
C VAL A 69 -9.91 -21.29 9.62
N SER A 70 -9.07 -20.94 10.60
CA SER A 70 -8.87 -19.55 11.02
C SER A 70 -7.94 -18.78 10.08
N ASP A 71 -8.05 -17.44 10.07
CA ASP A 71 -7.10 -16.59 9.35
C ASP A 71 -5.67 -16.76 9.89
N GLY A 72 -4.71 -16.93 8.97
CA GLY A 72 -3.30 -17.16 9.28
C GLY A 72 -2.96 -18.60 9.66
N GLU A 73 -3.93 -19.51 9.67
CA GLU A 73 -3.68 -20.92 9.97
C GLU A 73 -3.00 -21.63 8.78
N ARG A 74 -2.12 -22.58 9.09
CA ARG A 74 -1.46 -23.40 8.05
C ARG A 74 -2.40 -24.50 7.60
N VAL A 75 -2.55 -24.64 6.29
CA VAL A 75 -3.36 -25.68 5.64
C VAL A 75 -2.51 -26.49 4.68
N GLU A 76 -2.89 -27.74 4.50
CA GLU A 76 -2.35 -28.66 3.50
C GLU A 76 -3.33 -28.85 2.34
N GLN A 77 -2.84 -29.39 1.22
CA GLN A 77 -3.70 -29.69 0.09
C GLN A 77 -4.81 -30.68 0.49
N GLY A 78 -6.06 -30.31 0.21
CA GLY A 78 -7.24 -31.12 0.49
C GLY A 78 -7.94 -30.80 1.82
N ASP A 79 -7.35 -29.97 2.68
CA ASP A 79 -7.99 -29.51 3.91
C ASP A 79 -9.29 -28.76 3.59
N VAL A 80 -10.32 -28.97 4.41
CA VAL A 80 -11.61 -28.31 4.24
C VAL A 80 -11.51 -26.89 4.77
N LEU A 81 -11.79 -25.90 3.92
CA LEU A 81 -11.72 -24.48 4.27
C LEU A 81 -13.11 -23.90 4.59
N PHE A 82 -14.10 -24.26 3.77
CA PHE A 82 -15.49 -23.82 3.96
C PHE A 82 -16.46 -24.96 3.74
N ARG A 83 -17.59 -24.89 4.45
CA ARG A 83 -18.80 -25.65 4.14
C ARG A 83 -19.81 -24.72 3.52
N LEU A 84 -20.29 -25.08 2.34
CA LEU A 84 -21.33 -24.37 1.62
C LEU A 84 -22.62 -25.18 1.67
N PHE A 85 -23.73 -24.52 1.97
CA PHE A 85 -25.05 -25.13 1.99
C PHE A 85 -25.92 -24.60 0.85
N ASN A 86 -26.31 -25.50 -0.06
CA ASN A 86 -27.17 -25.15 -1.17
C ASN A 86 -28.64 -25.29 -0.75
N GLN A 87 -29.35 -24.16 -0.69
CA GLN A 87 -30.76 -24.14 -0.27
C GLN A 87 -31.71 -24.82 -1.26
N ASN A 88 -31.34 -24.91 -2.55
CA ASN A 88 -32.20 -25.50 -3.57
C ASN A 88 -32.11 -27.03 -3.59
N THR A 89 -30.93 -27.59 -3.34
CA THR A 89 -30.71 -29.04 -3.36
C THR A 89 -30.68 -29.65 -1.97
N ASN A 90 -30.63 -28.84 -0.91
CA ASN A 90 -30.46 -29.26 0.48
C ASN A 90 -29.20 -30.12 0.70
N LEU A 91 -28.15 -29.84 -0.07
CA LEU A 91 -26.88 -30.56 -0.01
C LEU A 91 -25.76 -29.63 0.48
N GLU A 92 -24.89 -30.18 1.31
CA GLU A 92 -23.63 -29.55 1.68
C GLU A 92 -22.55 -29.84 0.64
N THR A 93 -21.72 -28.83 0.37
CA THR A 93 -20.56 -28.92 -0.49
C THR A 93 -19.34 -28.40 0.26
N LEU A 94 -18.23 -29.11 0.14
CA LEU A 94 -16.98 -28.75 0.79
C LEU A 94 -16.10 -27.99 -0.20
N VAL A 95 -15.59 -26.84 0.24
CA VAL A 95 -14.52 -26.12 -0.46
C VAL A 95 -13.22 -26.47 0.23
N LYS A 96 -12.26 -27.01 -0.54
CA LYS A 96 -11.00 -27.53 -0.03
C LYS A 96 -9.82 -26.69 -0.52
N ALA A 97 -8.73 -26.71 0.22
CA ALA A 97 -7.47 -26.10 -0.19
C ALA A 97 -6.89 -26.84 -1.41
N GLU A 98 -6.57 -26.10 -2.46
CA GLU A 98 -5.93 -26.69 -3.66
C GLU A 98 -4.42 -26.90 -3.47
N GLY A 99 -3.82 -26.29 -2.46
CA GLY A 99 -2.40 -26.40 -2.15
C GLY A 99 -2.09 -26.04 -0.70
N ALA A 100 -0.87 -26.34 -0.27
CA ALA A 100 -0.41 -26.06 1.09
C ALA A 100 0.04 -24.60 1.26
N GLY A 101 -0.25 -24.01 2.43
CA GLY A 101 0.06 -22.61 2.68
C GLY A 101 -0.56 -22.03 3.94
N LEU A 102 -0.61 -20.71 4.02
CA LEU A 102 -1.34 -19.98 5.07
C LEU A 102 -2.69 -19.52 4.51
N PHE A 103 -3.77 -19.86 5.20
CA PHE A 103 -5.12 -19.52 4.78
C PHE A 103 -5.53 -18.12 5.26
N TYR A 104 -6.22 -17.37 4.42
CA TYR A 104 -6.83 -16.09 4.76
C TYR A 104 -8.22 -16.00 4.13
N GLY A 105 -9.26 -15.95 4.96
CA GLY A 105 -10.63 -15.68 4.55
C GLY A 105 -10.79 -14.24 4.07
N VAL A 106 -11.55 -14.07 2.99
CA VAL A 106 -12.22 -12.81 2.68
C VAL A 106 -13.52 -12.85 3.46
N ASN A 107 -13.90 -11.77 4.16
CA ASN A 107 -15.17 -11.69 4.89
C ASN A 107 -16.34 -11.92 3.92
N ALA A 108 -16.70 -13.19 3.71
CA ALA A 108 -17.86 -13.57 2.95
C ALA A 108 -19.05 -13.36 3.89
N ASN A 109 -19.92 -12.42 3.57
CA ASN A 109 -21.21 -12.35 4.25
C ASN A 109 -21.84 -13.75 4.13
N PHE A 110 -22.09 -14.40 5.27
CA PHE A 110 -22.59 -15.78 5.35
C PHE A 110 -23.99 -15.96 4.73
N ASP A 111 -24.60 -14.86 4.28
CA ASP A 111 -25.95 -14.81 3.72
C ASP A 111 -26.05 -15.32 2.29
N GLY A 112 -24.96 -15.35 1.51
CA GLY A 112 -24.97 -15.87 0.15
C GLY A 112 -23.64 -15.70 -0.58
N VAL A 113 -23.23 -16.75 -1.28
CA VAL A 113 -22.06 -16.79 -2.16
C VAL A 113 -22.46 -17.27 -3.55
N GLU A 114 -21.89 -16.66 -4.56
CA GLU A 114 -22.10 -17.03 -5.96
C GLU A 114 -20.99 -17.96 -6.45
N GLN A 115 -21.31 -18.85 -7.38
CA GLN A 115 -20.33 -19.67 -8.08
C GLN A 115 -19.31 -18.77 -8.78
N GLY A 116 -18.02 -19.04 -8.56
CA GLY A 116 -16.93 -18.21 -9.06
C GLY A 116 -16.51 -17.09 -8.11
N GLN A 117 -17.26 -16.84 -7.03
CA GLN A 117 -16.87 -15.85 -6.04
C GLN A 117 -15.66 -16.33 -5.22
N THR A 118 -14.71 -15.42 -4.97
CA THR A 118 -13.57 -15.71 -4.09
C THR A 118 -14.00 -15.63 -2.62
N LEU A 119 -13.78 -16.73 -1.89
CA LEU A 119 -14.07 -16.88 -0.46
C LEU A 119 -12.84 -16.62 0.41
N GLY A 120 -11.65 -16.77 -0.14
CA GLY A 120 -10.40 -16.67 0.59
C GLY A 120 -9.20 -16.84 -0.31
N PHE A 121 -8.03 -16.89 0.30
CA PHE A 121 -6.76 -17.08 -0.36
C PHE A 121 -5.87 -18.00 0.46
N VAL A 122 -5.15 -18.89 -0.20
CA VAL A 122 -4.05 -19.64 0.41
C VAL A 122 -2.74 -19.04 -0.08
N LYS A 123 -1.98 -18.41 0.82
CA LYS A 123 -0.65 -17.90 0.51
C LYS A 123 0.32 -19.07 0.44
N TYR A 124 1.03 -19.21 -0.67
CA TYR A 124 2.04 -20.25 -0.82
C TYR A 124 3.11 -20.16 0.26
N ASN A 125 3.50 -21.32 0.77
CA ASN A 125 4.63 -21.45 1.69
C ASN A 125 5.94 -21.38 0.87
N GLN A 126 6.30 -20.19 0.38
CA GLN A 126 7.58 -20.01 -0.28
C GLN A 126 8.71 -20.03 0.76
N PRO A 127 9.85 -20.71 0.50
CA PRO A 127 10.98 -20.77 1.42
C PRO A 127 11.61 -19.39 1.67
N SER A 128 11.38 -18.44 0.77
CA SER A 128 11.63 -17.02 0.96
C SER A 128 10.36 -16.33 1.40
N ASN A 129 10.42 -15.49 2.45
CA ASN A 129 9.39 -14.49 2.79
C ASN A 129 9.36 -13.42 1.69
N LEU A 130 9.01 -13.81 0.47
CA LEU A 130 8.98 -12.99 -0.72
C LEU A 130 7.56 -12.47 -0.91
N LEU A 131 7.45 -11.20 -1.22
CA LEU A 131 6.20 -10.54 -1.54
C LEU A 131 6.35 -9.81 -2.85
N HIS A 132 5.48 -10.13 -3.81
CA HIS A 132 5.41 -9.39 -5.05
C HIS A 132 4.41 -8.24 -4.92
N LEU A 133 4.86 -7.03 -5.26
CA LEU A 133 4.06 -5.82 -5.34
C LEU A 133 3.98 -5.35 -6.79
N GLN A 134 2.77 -4.97 -7.22
CA GLN A 134 2.53 -4.26 -8.46
C GLN A 134 2.56 -2.76 -8.18
N LEU A 135 3.47 -2.03 -8.82
CA LEU A 135 3.57 -0.58 -8.68
C LEU A 135 2.50 0.13 -9.50
N GLU A 136 1.99 1.25 -8.99
CA GLU A 136 1.06 2.09 -9.73
C GLU A 136 1.72 2.74 -10.96
N ARG A 137 0.93 2.90 -12.02
CA ARG A 137 1.40 3.46 -13.29
C ARG A 137 1.79 4.94 -13.12
N GLY A 138 2.88 5.34 -13.76
CA GLY A 138 3.31 6.75 -13.83
C GLY A 138 4.25 7.18 -12.71
N GLN A 139 4.59 6.31 -11.76
CA GLN A 139 5.53 6.67 -10.71
C GLN A 139 6.99 6.73 -11.19
N GLN A 140 7.62 7.85 -10.82
CA GLN A 140 9.00 8.33 -11.01
C GLN A 140 10.19 7.41 -10.70
N HIS A 141 9.99 6.38 -9.89
CA HIS A 141 11.08 5.90 -9.05
C HIS A 141 11.88 4.76 -9.66
N LEU A 142 13.21 4.84 -9.48
CA LEU A 142 14.16 3.82 -9.89
C LEU A 142 14.46 2.94 -8.68
N PHE A 143 13.90 1.74 -8.69
CA PHE A 143 14.31 0.67 -7.80
C PHE A 143 15.46 -0.11 -8.43
N ASN A 144 16.41 -0.55 -7.61
CA ASN A 144 17.43 -1.51 -7.99
C ASN A 144 17.29 -2.78 -7.16
N ILE A 145 17.68 -3.91 -7.75
CA ILE A 145 17.85 -5.14 -6.99
C ILE A 145 18.93 -4.91 -5.93
N GLY A 146 18.64 -5.31 -4.69
CA GLY A 146 19.48 -5.08 -3.52
C GLY A 146 19.16 -3.80 -2.74
N ASP A 147 18.27 -2.93 -3.24
CA ASP A 147 17.82 -1.78 -2.46
C ASP A 147 17.01 -2.23 -1.24
N ASN A 148 17.35 -1.67 -0.07
CA ASN A 148 16.53 -1.81 1.13
C ASN A 148 15.32 -0.89 1.01
N VAL A 149 14.16 -1.38 1.44
CA VAL A 149 12.88 -0.67 1.40
C VAL A 149 12.13 -0.87 2.71
N ILE A 150 11.31 0.11 3.05
CA ILE A 150 10.35 0.02 4.14
C ILE A 150 8.96 0.04 3.51
N LEU A 151 8.16 -0.99 3.78
CA LEU A 151 6.73 -0.97 3.47
C LEU A 151 5.98 -0.40 4.66
N SER A 152 5.15 0.61 4.40
CA SER A 152 4.30 1.28 5.38
C SER A 152 2.84 1.05 5.07
N ARG A 153 2.06 0.66 6.08
CA ARG A 153 0.59 0.60 6.03
C ARG A 153 0.02 0.72 7.44
N ASN A 154 -0.91 1.64 7.65
CA ASN A 154 -1.63 1.78 8.94
C ASN A 154 -0.68 1.78 10.17
N GLU A 155 0.43 2.52 10.09
CA GLU A 155 1.48 2.60 11.12
C GLU A 155 2.35 1.33 11.29
N GLU A 156 2.04 0.24 10.58
CA GLU A 156 2.91 -0.93 10.49
C GLU A 156 4.04 -0.68 9.48
N LEU A 157 5.28 -0.94 9.92
CA LEU A 157 6.49 -0.82 9.11
C LEU A 157 7.14 -2.18 8.94
N LEU A 158 7.44 -2.55 7.69
CA LEU A 158 8.14 -3.77 7.34
C LEU A 158 9.39 -3.46 6.53
N GLU A 159 10.55 -3.84 7.05
CA GLU A 159 11.82 -3.72 6.34
C GLU A 159 12.05 -4.94 5.45
N GLY A 160 12.42 -4.69 4.20
CA GLY A 160 12.77 -5.73 3.24
C GLY A 160 13.79 -5.27 2.22
N THR A 161 14.19 -6.20 1.36
CA THR A 161 15.15 -5.95 0.28
C THR A 161 14.53 -6.31 -1.06
N ILE A 162 14.69 -5.45 -2.05
CA ILE A 162 14.25 -5.73 -3.42
C ILE A 162 15.11 -6.84 -4.00
N THR A 163 14.48 -7.92 -4.43
CA THR A 163 15.15 -9.10 -5.00
C THR A 163 14.80 -9.32 -6.47
N LEU A 164 13.72 -8.70 -6.94
CA LEU A 164 13.20 -8.90 -8.28
C LEU A 164 12.59 -7.61 -8.82
N LEU A 165 12.82 -7.34 -10.10
CA LEU A 165 12.17 -6.30 -10.88
C LEU A 165 11.68 -6.93 -12.19
N LEU A 166 10.38 -6.85 -12.46
CA LEU A 166 9.76 -7.41 -13.66
C LEU A 166 8.89 -6.37 -14.36
N GLY A 167 8.93 -6.40 -15.70
CA GLY A 167 8.16 -5.48 -16.54
C GLY A 167 8.85 -4.14 -16.78
N GLU A 168 8.45 -3.49 -17.86
CA GLU A 168 8.96 -2.18 -18.24
C GLU A 168 8.03 -1.07 -17.70
N ARG A 169 8.66 -0.03 -17.17
CA ARG A 169 8.00 1.12 -16.55
C ARG A 169 7.08 1.90 -17.49
N GLU A 170 7.35 1.85 -18.80
CA GLU A 170 6.62 2.60 -19.83
C GLU A 170 5.46 1.81 -20.46
N GLN A 171 5.42 0.48 -20.25
CA GLN A 171 4.35 -0.35 -20.78
C GLN A 171 3.18 -0.41 -19.80
N GLY A 172 1.96 -0.34 -20.34
CA GLY A 172 0.73 -0.02 -19.59
C GLY A 172 0.36 -0.96 -18.44
N SER A 173 1.07 -2.06 -18.22
CA SER A 173 0.89 -2.99 -17.10
C SER A 173 1.54 -2.55 -15.79
N GLY A 174 2.42 -1.53 -15.80
CA GLY A 174 3.20 -1.11 -14.63
C GLY A 174 4.38 -2.03 -14.31
N GLN A 175 5.25 -1.62 -13.38
CA GLN A 175 6.41 -2.40 -12.96
C GLN A 175 6.06 -3.25 -11.73
N LYS A 176 6.54 -4.49 -11.70
CA LYS A 176 6.40 -5.41 -10.57
C LYS A 176 7.73 -5.52 -9.84
N ILE A 177 7.67 -5.53 -8.51
CA ILE A 177 8.84 -5.69 -7.66
C ILE A 177 8.63 -6.86 -6.69
N GLY A 178 9.68 -7.64 -6.44
CA GLY A 178 9.70 -8.66 -5.40
C GLY A 178 10.53 -8.19 -4.22
N ILE A 179 9.97 -8.26 -3.00
CA ILE A 179 10.60 -7.83 -1.76
C ILE A 179 10.75 -9.03 -0.85
N ALA A 180 11.98 -9.34 -0.44
CA ALA A 180 12.26 -10.37 0.53
C ALA A 180 12.35 -9.76 1.93
N PHE A 181 11.66 -10.36 2.90
CA PHE A 181 11.74 -9.99 4.31
C PHE A 181 12.65 -10.94 5.07
N ALA A 182 13.13 -10.48 6.23
CA ALA A 182 13.84 -11.34 7.17
C ALA A 182 12.96 -12.55 7.59
N PRO A 183 13.56 -13.71 7.92
CA PRO A 183 12.83 -14.92 8.30
C PRO A 183 11.86 -14.75 9.48
N HIS A 184 12.10 -13.75 10.33
CA HIS A 184 11.31 -13.47 11.55
C HIS A 184 10.45 -12.20 11.43
N ALA A 185 10.29 -11.64 10.24
CA ALA A 185 9.39 -10.52 10.04
C ALA A 185 7.94 -10.93 10.39
N PRO A 186 7.15 -10.04 11.02
CA PRO A 186 5.79 -10.37 11.41
C PRO A 186 4.97 -10.79 10.17
N THR A 187 4.20 -11.87 10.32
CA THR A 187 3.31 -12.36 9.27
C THR A 187 2.10 -11.44 9.19
N ILE A 188 2.28 -10.27 8.59
CA ILE A 188 1.16 -9.35 8.35
C ILE A 188 0.18 -10.04 7.40
N LYS A 189 -1.14 -9.89 7.64
CA LYS A 189 -2.19 -10.33 6.72
C LYS A 189 -2.10 -9.50 5.45
N LEU A 190 -1.27 -9.97 4.52
CA LEU A 190 -1.14 -9.41 3.19
C LEU A 190 -2.17 -10.14 2.33
N LEU A 191 -3.26 -9.48 1.96
CA LEU A 191 -4.20 -10.02 0.97
C LEU A 191 -3.87 -9.43 -0.41
N PRO A 192 -4.16 -10.15 -1.51
CA PRO A 192 -4.12 -9.56 -2.85
C PRO A 192 -4.82 -8.20 -2.92
N GLY A 193 -4.23 -7.24 -3.62
CA GLY A 193 -4.76 -5.89 -3.77
C GLY A 193 -4.54 -4.96 -2.58
N THR A 194 -4.00 -5.45 -1.45
CA THR A 194 -3.64 -4.60 -0.32
C THR A 194 -2.63 -3.54 -0.74
N GLU A 195 -2.92 -2.28 -0.43
CA GLU A 195 -2.05 -1.14 -0.73
C GLU A 195 -0.99 -0.92 0.34
N PHE A 196 0.23 -0.62 -0.12
CA PHE A 196 1.38 -0.25 0.68
C PHE A 196 2.04 0.99 0.11
N GLU A 197 2.61 1.78 1.00
CA GLU A 197 3.56 2.81 0.66
C GLU A 197 4.98 2.25 0.79
N ILE A 198 5.77 2.34 -0.27
CA ILE A 198 7.14 1.84 -0.35
C ILE A 198 8.09 3.04 -0.19
N ILE A 199 8.90 3.02 0.86
CA ILE A 199 9.82 4.08 1.23
C ILE A 199 11.26 3.60 1.04
N LEU A 200 12.09 4.37 0.35
CA LEU A 200 13.53 4.08 0.22
C LEU A 200 14.31 4.77 1.35
N PRO A 201 15.10 4.07 2.18
CA PRO A 201 15.85 4.68 3.29
C PRO A 201 16.86 5.76 2.86
N LYS A 202 17.34 5.72 1.61
CA LYS A 202 18.16 6.82 1.06
C LYS A 202 17.40 8.14 1.01
N GLN A 203 16.07 8.12 0.80
CA GLN A 203 15.22 9.30 0.87
C GLN A 203 15.15 9.86 2.30
N LEU A 204 15.22 9.02 3.34
CA LEU A 204 15.27 9.47 4.74
C LEU A 204 16.60 10.15 5.09
N SER A 205 17.70 9.72 4.45
CA SER A 205 19.06 10.21 4.75
C SER A 205 19.32 11.61 4.18
N GLU A 206 18.77 11.91 3.00
CA GLU A 206 18.85 13.26 2.41
C GLU A 206 18.09 14.32 3.23
N VAL A 207 17.10 13.91 4.03
CA VAL A 207 16.37 14.79 4.95
C VAL A 207 17.21 15.13 6.19
N SER A 208 18.01 14.19 6.68
CA SER A 208 18.81 14.38 7.89
C SER A 208 20.07 15.22 7.65
N GLN A 209 20.62 15.18 6.43
CA GLN A 209 21.80 15.98 6.06
C GLN A 209 21.49 17.43 5.63
N ARG A 210 20.22 17.84 5.65
CA ARG A 210 19.76 19.22 5.40
C ARG A 210 19.20 19.92 6.65
N LYS A 211 19.54 19.44 7.85
CA LYS A 211 19.27 20.16 9.10
C LYS A 211 20.44 21.08 9.48
#